data_AF-A0AAV5R1Z3-F1
#
_entry.id   AF-A0AAV5R1Z3-F1
#
_cell.length_a   1.000
_cell.length_b   1.000
_cell.length_c   1.000
_cell.angle_alpha   90.00
_cell.angle_beta   90.00
_cell.angle_gamma   90.00
#
_symmetry.space_group_name_H-M   'P 1'
#
loop_
_entity.id
_entity.type
_entity.pdbx_description
1 polymer ?
#
loop_
_entity_poly.entity_id
_entity_poly.type
_entity_poly.pdbx_seq_one_letter_code
_entity_poly.pdbx_strand_id
1 'polypeptide(L)'
;MIILRKYSSKVVGELVNHPVLFMKHLDSLNDVSNTSIPSNEISKYIKSCIDQRNDAMLGKLFEKYILYTGPDELIKKPIIELNNGQLFNMIKFFKLMNNVKMYSKCVAYYTTRISKDKNKLMEIHENSFRDKIDIYINKLGPYEIIKNGMFTKFQIYKLQLNNDDTLINALSIYFNENKIILNLKICKELYLMMHGINTKPYKEEYSKTLNPDIQMARIYRSTIKKTEIPDPLIIEKYNEIINNSDKKTHLRQKLDHNQQKHSSPVPFHCYPFTLILKLLLKVEFTPEVPVKLLQFIVMECGIKPDKPSLSLMGQVLRKTGNDSMADMLDNLYKA
;
A
#
# COMPACT_ATOMS: atom_id res chain seq x y z
N MET A 1 -45.15 -11.57 -9.05
CA MET A 1 -44.83 -13.00 -8.84
C MET A 1 -43.37 -13.21 -9.24
N ILE A 2 -42.45 -13.29 -8.26
CA ILE A 2 -41.00 -13.40 -8.50
C ILE A 2 -40.67 -14.89 -8.65
N ILE A 3 -40.26 -15.33 -9.84
CA ILE A 3 -39.82 -16.70 -10.07
C ILE A 3 -38.36 -16.82 -9.59
N LEU A 4 -38.18 -17.18 -8.33
CA LEU A 4 -36.90 -17.70 -7.82
C LEU A 4 -36.66 -19.06 -8.48
N ARG A 5 -35.79 -19.13 -9.50
CA ARG A 5 -35.33 -20.41 -10.05
C ARG A 5 -34.49 -21.11 -8.96
N LYS A 6 -35.02 -22.19 -8.37
CA LYS A 6 -34.27 -23.07 -7.47
C LYS A 6 -33.14 -23.74 -8.24
N TYR A 7 -31.92 -23.53 -7.76
CA TYR A 7 -30.69 -24.19 -8.22
C TYR A 7 -30.78 -25.72 -8.12
N SER A 8 -30.30 -26.42 -9.15
CA SER A 8 -29.89 -27.82 -9.02
C SER A 8 -28.57 -27.88 -8.24
N SER A 9 -28.64 -28.25 -6.96
CA SER A 9 -27.50 -28.27 -6.03
C SER A 9 -26.36 -29.20 -6.46
N LYS A 10 -26.64 -30.19 -7.32
CA LYS A 10 -25.69 -31.25 -7.69
C LYS A 10 -24.59 -30.75 -8.65
N VAL A 11 -24.95 -30.01 -9.69
CA VAL A 11 -23.99 -29.51 -10.69
C VAL A 11 -23.09 -28.42 -10.10
N VAL A 12 -23.64 -27.54 -9.28
CA VAL A 12 -22.87 -26.49 -8.60
C VAL A 12 -21.89 -27.11 -7.61
N GLY A 13 -22.30 -28.12 -6.84
CA GLY A 13 -21.43 -28.79 -5.87
C GLY A 13 -20.17 -29.43 -6.46
N GLU A 14 -20.25 -29.95 -7.69
CA GLU A 14 -19.10 -30.52 -8.41
C GLU A 14 -18.17 -29.42 -8.97
N LEU A 15 -18.75 -28.33 -9.50
CA LEU A 15 -18.00 -27.23 -10.12
C LEU A 15 -17.21 -26.40 -9.11
N VAL A 16 -17.66 -26.34 -7.86
CA VAL A 16 -17.04 -25.52 -6.80
C VAL A 16 -15.60 -25.93 -6.48
N ASN A 17 -15.21 -27.18 -6.75
CA ASN A 17 -13.82 -27.65 -6.62
C ASN A 17 -12.93 -27.27 -7.82
N HIS A 18 -13.53 -26.71 -8.88
CA HIS A 18 -12.86 -26.27 -10.09
C HIS A 18 -13.10 -24.77 -10.34
N PRO A 19 -12.30 -23.88 -9.72
CA PRO A 19 -12.57 -22.44 -9.69
C PRO A 19 -12.82 -21.79 -11.06
N VAL A 20 -12.12 -22.26 -12.10
CA VAL A 20 -12.29 -21.76 -13.48
C VAL A 20 -13.64 -22.17 -14.06
N LEU A 21 -14.05 -23.44 -13.88
CA LEU A 21 -15.31 -23.95 -14.40
C LEU A 21 -16.50 -23.34 -13.67
N PHE A 22 -16.38 -23.17 -12.34
CA PHE A 22 -17.38 -22.46 -11.55
C PHE A 22 -17.57 -21.02 -12.04
N MET A 23 -16.48 -20.27 -12.30
CA MET A 23 -16.59 -18.90 -12.79
C MET A 23 -17.15 -18.82 -14.22
N LYS A 24 -16.81 -19.76 -15.10
CA LYS A 24 -17.40 -19.86 -16.44
C LYS A 24 -18.92 -20.12 -16.36
N HIS A 25 -19.32 -21.00 -15.44
CA HIS A 25 -20.73 -21.29 -15.21
C HIS A 25 -21.48 -20.07 -14.65
N LEU A 26 -20.88 -19.33 -13.70
CA LEU A 26 -21.47 -18.09 -13.21
C LEU A 26 -21.59 -17.03 -14.31
N ASP A 27 -20.57 -16.87 -15.15
CA ASP A 27 -20.57 -15.91 -16.25
C ASP A 27 -21.61 -16.29 -17.35
N SER A 28 -22.03 -17.56 -17.47
CA SER A 28 -23.07 -17.98 -18.43
C SER A 28 -24.50 -17.76 -17.94
N LEU A 29 -24.68 -17.25 -16.72
CA LEU A 29 -25.99 -16.91 -16.17
C LEU A 29 -26.35 -15.48 -16.60
N ASN A 30 -27.26 -15.36 -17.57
CA ASN A 30 -27.67 -14.07 -18.16
C ASN A 30 -28.26 -13.05 -17.17
N ASP A 31 -28.69 -13.49 -15.97
CA ASP A 31 -29.32 -12.62 -14.97
C ASP A 31 -28.88 -13.00 -13.55
N VAL A 32 -27.62 -12.70 -13.26
CA VAL A 32 -26.97 -13.00 -11.98
C VAL A 32 -27.70 -12.32 -10.80
N SER A 33 -28.36 -11.17 -11.03
CA SER A 33 -29.15 -10.43 -10.03
C SER A 33 -30.28 -11.24 -9.38
N ASN A 34 -30.85 -12.20 -10.11
CA ASN A 34 -31.98 -13.01 -9.68
C ASN A 34 -31.56 -14.39 -9.13
N THR A 35 -30.26 -14.59 -8.96
CA THR A 35 -29.67 -15.90 -8.77
C THR A 35 -29.00 -16.01 -7.39
N SER A 36 -29.69 -16.65 -6.43
CA SER A 36 -29.17 -16.85 -5.06
C SER A 36 -28.29 -18.09 -4.98
N ILE A 37 -26.98 -17.91 -4.78
CA ILE A 37 -26.03 -19.01 -4.57
C ILE A 37 -25.98 -19.35 -3.08
N PRO A 38 -26.14 -20.63 -2.67
CA PRO A 38 -26.04 -21.01 -1.26
C PRO A 38 -24.68 -20.65 -0.65
N SER A 39 -24.68 -20.08 0.57
CA SER A 39 -23.45 -19.66 1.27
C SER A 39 -22.43 -20.80 1.48
N ASN A 40 -22.91 -22.04 1.62
CA ASN A 40 -22.04 -23.22 1.74
C ASN A 40 -21.24 -23.49 0.46
N GLU A 41 -21.83 -23.30 -0.72
CA GLU A 41 -21.14 -23.49 -2.00
C GLU A 41 -20.11 -22.39 -2.25
N ILE A 42 -20.43 -21.15 -1.84
CA ILE A 42 -19.46 -20.04 -1.84
C ILE A 42 -18.29 -20.31 -0.88
N SER A 43 -18.56 -20.86 0.31
CA SER A 43 -17.51 -21.22 1.27
C SER A 43 -16.54 -22.25 0.70
N LYS A 44 -17.08 -23.31 0.08
CA LYS A 44 -16.29 -24.34 -0.58
C LYS A 44 -15.48 -23.76 -1.76
N TYR A 45 -16.06 -22.82 -2.52
CA TYR A 45 -15.34 -22.17 -3.63
C TYR A 45 -14.18 -21.30 -3.13
N ILE A 46 -14.42 -20.49 -2.11
CA ILE A 46 -13.38 -19.67 -1.46
C ILE A 46 -12.26 -20.59 -0.97
N LYS A 47 -12.61 -21.68 -0.28
CA LYS A 47 -11.64 -22.66 0.20
C LYS A 47 -10.85 -23.29 -0.96
N SER A 48 -11.53 -23.72 -2.02
CA SER A 48 -10.88 -24.27 -3.22
C SER A 48 -9.89 -23.29 -3.86
N CYS A 49 -10.26 -22.01 -3.98
CA CYS A 49 -9.34 -20.98 -4.49
C CYS A 49 -8.13 -20.77 -3.57
N ILE A 50 -8.32 -20.79 -2.26
CA ILE A 50 -7.24 -20.65 -1.28
C ILE A 50 -6.28 -21.84 -1.37
N ASP A 51 -6.82 -23.07 -1.36
CA ASP A 51 -6.04 -24.30 -1.41
C ASP A 51 -5.24 -24.40 -2.73
N GLN A 52 -5.81 -23.92 -3.84
CA GLN A 52 -5.15 -23.87 -5.15
C GLN A 52 -4.30 -22.61 -5.38
N ARG A 53 -4.20 -21.71 -4.40
CA ARG A 53 -3.52 -20.40 -4.53
C ARG A 53 -3.97 -19.58 -5.75
N ASN A 54 -5.26 -19.62 -6.07
CA ASN A 54 -5.84 -18.96 -7.25
C ASN A 54 -6.50 -17.61 -6.88
N ASP A 55 -5.67 -16.58 -6.73
CA ASP A 55 -6.11 -15.21 -6.40
C ASP A 55 -6.85 -14.52 -7.56
N ALA A 56 -6.54 -14.87 -8.80
CA ALA A 56 -7.24 -14.34 -9.97
C ALA A 56 -8.73 -14.72 -9.98
N MET A 57 -9.07 -15.99 -9.75
CA MET A 57 -10.46 -16.46 -9.75
C MET A 57 -11.24 -15.92 -8.55
N LEU A 58 -10.64 -15.97 -7.35
CA LEU A 58 -11.26 -15.40 -6.17
C LEU A 58 -11.45 -13.88 -6.28
N GLY A 59 -10.50 -13.19 -6.93
CA GLY A 59 -10.62 -11.76 -7.19
C GLY A 59 -11.73 -11.44 -8.18
N LYS A 60 -11.88 -12.25 -9.24
CA LYS A 60 -12.98 -12.15 -10.19
C LYS A 60 -14.34 -12.39 -9.53
N LEU A 61 -14.45 -13.38 -8.63
CA LEU A 61 -15.66 -13.58 -7.83
C LEU A 61 -15.98 -12.31 -7.02
N PHE A 62 -14.99 -11.78 -6.29
CA PHE A 62 -15.19 -10.62 -5.43
C PHE A 62 -15.59 -9.38 -6.23
N GLU A 63 -14.90 -9.05 -7.33
CA GLU A 63 -15.21 -7.85 -8.13
C GLU A 63 -16.55 -7.95 -8.85
N LYS A 64 -16.89 -9.11 -9.43
CA LYS A 64 -18.09 -9.24 -10.27
C LYS A 64 -19.36 -9.61 -9.50
N TYR A 65 -19.25 -10.29 -8.36
CA TYR A 65 -20.42 -10.91 -7.72
C TYR A 65 -20.62 -10.46 -6.26
N ILE A 66 -19.59 -9.87 -5.63
CA ILE A 66 -19.65 -9.47 -4.21
C ILE A 66 -19.63 -7.95 -4.08
N LEU A 67 -18.63 -7.29 -4.65
CA LEU A 67 -18.46 -5.83 -4.65
C LEU A 67 -19.22 -5.15 -5.81
N TYR A 68 -19.73 -5.92 -6.78
CA TYR A 68 -20.23 -5.47 -8.09
C TYR A 68 -20.59 -3.98 -8.18
N THR A 69 -19.76 -3.24 -8.93
CA THR A 69 -19.91 -1.78 -9.12
C THR A 69 -20.70 -1.40 -10.38
N GLY A 70 -21.11 -2.36 -11.22
CA GLY A 70 -21.86 -2.12 -12.46
C GLY A 70 -21.20 -1.14 -13.46
N PRO A 71 -21.87 -0.86 -14.58
CA PRO A 71 -21.47 0.19 -15.54
C PRO A 71 -21.92 1.61 -15.14
N ASP A 72 -22.80 1.75 -14.14
CA ASP A 72 -23.43 3.03 -13.74
C ASP A 72 -23.30 3.34 -12.22
N GLU A 73 -22.22 2.87 -11.57
CA GLU A 73 -21.72 3.29 -10.23
C GLU A 73 -22.75 3.62 -9.12
N LEU A 74 -23.80 2.81 -8.97
CA LEU A 74 -24.61 2.77 -7.76
C LEU A 74 -24.73 1.31 -7.31
N ILE A 75 -24.11 0.99 -6.17
CA ILE A 75 -24.18 -0.34 -5.53
C ILE A 75 -25.65 -0.64 -5.22
N LYS A 76 -26.30 -1.51 -6.01
CA LYS A 76 -27.73 -1.82 -5.82
C LYS A 76 -28.02 -3.04 -4.94
N LYS A 77 -27.08 -3.99 -4.78
CA LYS A 77 -27.07 -5.07 -3.75
C LYS A 77 -25.88 -6.02 -3.98
N PRO A 78 -25.18 -6.52 -2.95
CA PRO A 78 -24.29 -7.67 -3.11
C PRO A 78 -25.12 -8.87 -3.56
N ILE A 79 -24.72 -9.52 -4.66
CA ILE A 79 -25.43 -10.71 -5.17
C ILE A 79 -25.18 -11.90 -4.23
N ILE A 80 -24.00 -11.93 -3.60
CA ILE A 80 -23.59 -12.95 -2.65
C ILE A 80 -23.27 -12.29 -1.31
N GLU A 81 -24.08 -12.57 -0.29
CA GLU A 81 -23.77 -12.17 1.08
C GLU A 81 -22.67 -13.08 1.66
N LEU A 82 -21.53 -12.47 1.99
CA LEU A 82 -20.49 -13.15 2.76
C LEU A 82 -20.73 -12.96 4.26
N ASN A 83 -20.38 -13.94 5.08
CA ASN A 83 -20.18 -13.72 6.51
C ASN A 83 -18.79 -13.09 6.77
N ASN A 84 -18.59 -12.59 7.99
CA ASN A 84 -17.32 -11.92 8.35
C ASN A 84 -16.12 -12.87 8.31
N GLY A 85 -16.30 -14.16 8.62
CA GLY A 85 -15.24 -15.16 8.56
C GLY A 85 -14.74 -15.40 7.13
N GLN A 86 -15.66 -15.50 6.16
CA GLN A 86 -15.33 -15.63 4.74
C GLN A 86 -14.55 -14.42 4.23
N LEU A 87 -15.00 -13.20 4.55
CA LEU A 87 -14.28 -11.97 4.18
C LEU A 87 -12.88 -11.93 4.78
N PHE A 88 -12.75 -12.29 6.05
CA PHE A 88 -11.46 -12.31 6.72
C PHE A 88 -10.49 -13.33 6.11
N ASN A 89 -10.98 -14.51 5.72
CA ASN A 89 -10.19 -15.51 5.01
C ASN A 89 -9.72 -15.00 3.64
N MET A 90 -10.58 -14.29 2.91
CA MET A 90 -10.20 -13.64 1.64
C MET A 90 -9.14 -12.56 1.85
N ILE A 91 -9.28 -11.71 2.87
CA ILE A 91 -8.30 -10.67 3.21
C ILE A 91 -6.93 -11.31 3.53
N LYS A 92 -6.90 -12.33 4.39
CA LYS A 92 -5.67 -13.08 4.72
C LYS A 92 -5.03 -13.69 3.49
N PHE A 93 -5.83 -14.29 2.61
CA PHE A 93 -5.33 -14.90 1.39
C PHE A 93 -4.77 -13.86 0.40
N PHE A 94 -5.45 -12.74 0.15
CA PHE A 94 -4.92 -11.71 -0.73
C PHE A 94 -3.66 -11.03 -0.16
N LYS A 95 -3.54 -10.93 1.17
CA LYS A 95 -2.29 -10.54 1.83
C LYS A 95 -1.18 -11.53 1.51
N LEU A 96 -1.42 -12.83 1.72
CA LEU A 96 -0.45 -13.90 1.44
C LEU A 96 0.01 -13.92 -0.02
N MET A 97 -0.91 -13.65 -0.96
CA MET A 97 -0.62 -13.62 -2.39
C MET A 97 -0.03 -12.28 -2.88
N ASN A 98 0.24 -11.35 -1.96
CA ASN A 98 0.73 -9.99 -2.25
C ASN A 98 -0.14 -9.21 -3.26
N ASN A 99 -1.45 -9.49 -3.31
CA ASN A 99 -2.39 -8.86 -4.23
C ASN A 99 -3.00 -7.59 -3.60
N VAL A 100 -2.26 -6.48 -3.65
CA VAL A 100 -2.63 -5.19 -3.03
C VAL A 100 -4.03 -4.71 -3.45
N LYS A 101 -4.37 -4.86 -4.74
CA LYS A 101 -5.64 -4.36 -5.30
C LYS A 101 -6.80 -5.09 -4.64
N MET A 102 -6.79 -6.43 -4.68
CA MET A 102 -7.88 -7.23 -4.12
C MET A 102 -7.92 -7.14 -2.59
N TYR A 103 -6.75 -7.15 -1.94
CA TYR A 103 -6.62 -6.92 -0.50
C TYR A 103 -7.32 -5.61 -0.09
N SER A 104 -6.99 -4.49 -0.74
CA SER A 104 -7.53 -3.17 -0.42
C SER A 104 -9.05 -3.11 -0.62
N LYS A 105 -9.55 -3.72 -1.70
CA LYS A 105 -10.99 -3.80 -1.99
C LYS A 105 -11.74 -4.63 -0.93
N CYS A 106 -11.19 -5.76 -0.51
CA CYS A 106 -11.80 -6.60 0.52
C CYS A 106 -11.81 -5.92 1.90
N VAL A 107 -10.71 -5.25 2.28
CA VAL A 107 -10.66 -4.49 3.53
C VAL A 107 -11.68 -3.35 3.52
N ALA A 108 -11.75 -2.56 2.43
CA ALA A 108 -12.72 -1.47 2.31
C ALA A 108 -14.17 -1.97 2.42
N TYR A 109 -14.48 -3.08 1.75
CA TYR A 109 -15.80 -3.70 1.89
C TYR A 109 -16.06 -4.18 3.33
N TYR A 110 -15.07 -4.78 3.99
CA TYR A 110 -15.21 -5.22 5.37
C TYR A 110 -15.43 -4.05 6.34
N THR A 111 -14.67 -2.95 6.22
CA THR A 111 -14.83 -1.75 7.07
C THR A 111 -16.20 -1.10 6.91
N THR A 112 -16.75 -1.05 5.69
CA THR A 112 -18.10 -0.50 5.47
C THR A 112 -19.18 -1.28 6.23
N ARG A 113 -19.03 -2.61 6.38
CA ARG A 113 -20.01 -3.47 7.06
C ARG A 113 -19.97 -3.39 8.57
N ILE A 114 -18.81 -3.14 9.15
CA ILE A 114 -18.59 -3.05 10.60
C ILE A 114 -18.59 -1.60 11.12
N SER A 115 -18.96 -0.65 10.26
CA SER A 115 -18.87 0.81 10.46
C SER A 115 -19.51 1.36 11.73
N LYS A 116 -20.35 0.57 12.42
CA LYS A 116 -20.96 0.91 13.71
C LYS A 116 -20.03 0.75 14.92
N ASP A 117 -18.91 0.02 14.79
CA ASP A 117 -17.92 -0.20 15.86
C ASP A 117 -16.65 0.60 15.58
N LYS A 118 -16.53 1.78 16.21
CA LYS A 118 -15.42 2.73 15.98
C LYS A 118 -14.06 2.17 16.40
N ASN A 119 -14.00 1.42 17.50
CA ASN A 119 -12.73 0.90 18.03
C ASN A 119 -12.17 -0.17 17.08
N LYS A 120 -13.02 -1.09 16.64
CA LYS A 120 -12.65 -2.12 15.67
C LYS A 120 -12.27 -1.55 14.31
N LEU A 121 -12.93 -0.46 13.90
CA LEU A 121 -12.63 0.23 12.65
C LEU A 121 -11.23 0.88 12.69
N MET A 122 -10.86 1.55 13.78
CA MET A 122 -9.51 2.10 13.95
C MET A 122 -8.44 1.00 13.88
N GLU A 123 -8.64 -0.10 14.61
CA GLU A 123 -7.71 -1.24 14.60
C GLU A 123 -7.51 -1.81 13.18
N ILE A 124 -8.57 -1.94 12.40
CA ILE A 124 -8.49 -2.45 11.02
C ILE A 124 -7.80 -1.45 10.10
N HIS A 125 -7.99 -0.15 10.28
CA HIS A 125 -7.28 0.86 9.50
C HIS A 125 -5.77 0.82 9.77
N GLU A 126 -5.36 0.73 11.03
CA GLU A 126 -3.96 0.58 11.42
C GLU A 126 -3.34 -0.71 10.87
N ASN A 127 -4.01 -1.85 11.07
CA ASN A 127 -3.56 -3.14 10.56
C ASN A 127 -3.50 -3.15 9.03
N SER A 128 -4.49 -2.56 8.36
CA SER A 128 -4.52 -2.52 6.90
C SER A 128 -3.38 -1.69 6.32
N PHE A 129 -3.04 -0.61 7.00
CA PHE A 129 -1.94 0.22 6.61
C PHE A 129 -0.59 -0.51 6.76
N ARG A 130 -0.39 -1.24 7.87
CA ARG A 130 0.79 -2.12 8.09
C ARG A 130 0.87 -3.24 7.04
N ASP A 131 -0.22 -3.96 6.83
CA ASP A 131 -0.31 -5.05 5.86
C ASP A 131 0.04 -4.59 4.44
N LYS A 132 -0.37 -3.38 4.04
CA LYS A 132 -0.02 -2.83 2.72
C LYS A 132 1.48 -2.61 2.59
N ILE A 133 2.13 -2.10 3.63
CA ILE A 133 3.58 -1.93 3.65
C ILE A 133 4.26 -3.29 3.48
N ASP A 134 3.84 -4.31 4.24
CA ASP A 134 4.37 -5.68 4.12
C ASP A 134 4.22 -6.22 2.69
N ILE A 135 3.02 -6.07 2.10
CA ILE A 135 2.76 -6.54 0.73
C ILE A 135 3.66 -5.81 -0.28
N TYR A 136 3.82 -4.49 -0.16
CA TYR A 136 4.72 -3.75 -1.04
C TYR A 136 6.17 -4.20 -0.85
N ILE A 137 6.61 -4.48 0.38
CA ILE A 137 7.98 -4.93 0.67
C ILE A 137 8.23 -6.24 -0.06
N ASN A 138 7.30 -7.17 0.06
CA ASN A 138 7.39 -8.47 -0.60
C ASN A 138 7.31 -8.38 -2.14
N LYS A 139 6.53 -7.43 -2.67
CA LYS A 139 6.29 -7.31 -4.12
C LYS A 139 7.36 -6.52 -4.86
N LEU A 140 7.83 -5.42 -4.29
CA LEU A 140 8.75 -4.49 -4.93
C LEU A 140 10.19 -4.60 -4.39
N GLY A 141 10.33 -5.11 -3.18
CA GLY A 141 11.58 -5.07 -2.43
C GLY A 141 11.65 -3.84 -1.51
N PRO A 142 12.34 -3.96 -0.37
CA PRO A 142 12.38 -2.93 0.67
C PRO A 142 13.14 -1.67 0.24
N TYR A 143 14.22 -1.82 -0.56
CA TYR A 143 14.97 -0.69 -1.09
C TYR A 143 14.16 0.12 -2.11
N GLU A 144 13.44 -0.56 -3.01
CA GLU A 144 12.61 0.10 -4.03
C GLU A 144 11.45 0.89 -3.41
N ILE A 145 10.87 0.45 -2.29
CA ILE A 145 9.88 1.25 -1.53
C ILE A 145 10.45 2.60 -1.11
N ILE A 146 11.67 2.61 -0.58
CA ILE A 146 12.32 3.84 -0.12
C ILE A 146 12.65 4.72 -1.32
N LYS A 147 13.27 4.15 -2.35
CA LYS A 147 13.67 4.84 -3.58
C LYS A 147 12.49 5.46 -4.34
N ASN A 148 11.32 4.82 -4.29
CA ASN A 148 10.10 5.31 -4.93
C ASN A 148 9.30 6.30 -4.05
N GLY A 149 9.84 6.70 -2.89
CA GLY A 149 9.22 7.68 -1.99
C GLY A 149 7.98 7.19 -1.26
N MET A 150 7.73 5.87 -1.27
CA MET A 150 6.58 5.27 -0.60
C MET A 150 6.68 5.42 0.92
N PHE A 151 7.89 5.48 1.48
CA PHE A 151 8.11 5.71 2.90
C PHE A 151 7.46 7.01 3.40
N THR A 152 7.70 8.12 2.71
CA THR A 152 7.14 9.43 3.05
C THR A 152 5.67 9.53 2.65
N LYS A 153 5.32 9.02 1.46
CA LYS A 153 3.94 9.06 0.93
C LYS A 153 2.95 8.35 1.85
N PHE A 154 3.33 7.18 2.36
CA PHE A 154 2.51 6.45 3.30
C PHE A 154 2.62 7.03 4.72
N GLN A 155 3.58 7.90 5.01
CA GLN A 155 3.85 8.43 6.35
C GLN A 155 4.24 7.31 7.32
N ILE A 156 5.10 6.38 6.87
CA ILE A 156 5.57 5.25 7.69
C ILE A 156 6.17 5.74 9.02
N TYR A 157 6.80 6.92 9.02
CA TYR A 157 7.35 7.56 10.20
C TYR A 157 6.33 7.87 11.31
N LYS A 158 5.04 8.05 10.98
CA LYS A 158 3.99 8.33 11.98
C LYS A 158 3.57 7.09 12.75
N LEU A 159 3.86 5.90 12.23
CA LEU A 159 3.38 4.68 12.84
C LEU A 159 4.12 4.30 14.11
N GLN A 160 5.28 4.92 14.41
CA GLN A 160 6.15 4.61 15.56
C GLN A 160 6.08 3.11 15.88
N LEU A 161 6.27 2.25 14.87
CA LEU A 161 5.84 0.86 14.98
C LEU A 161 6.65 0.21 16.09
N ASN A 162 5.94 -0.33 17.08
CA ASN A 162 6.51 -1.35 17.97
C ASN A 162 7.06 -2.57 17.18
N ASN A 163 6.78 -2.66 15.87
CA ASN A 163 7.26 -3.67 14.91
C ASN A 163 7.99 -3.04 13.69
N ASP A 164 8.90 -2.07 13.88
CA ASP A 164 9.83 -1.59 12.81
C ASP A 164 10.68 -2.71 12.17
N ASP A 165 10.64 -3.90 12.75
CA ASP A 165 11.41 -5.07 12.33
C ASP A 165 11.12 -5.51 10.91
N THR A 166 9.90 -5.40 10.35
CA THR A 166 9.67 -5.95 9.00
C THR A 166 10.48 -5.23 7.94
N LEU A 167 10.44 -3.90 7.89
CA LEU A 167 11.20 -3.12 6.90
C LEU A 167 12.71 -3.22 7.16
N ILE A 168 13.15 -3.14 8.42
CA ILE A 168 14.57 -3.25 8.75
C ILE A 168 15.12 -4.65 8.48
N ASN A 169 14.38 -5.71 8.82
CA ASN A 169 14.76 -7.08 8.51
C ASN A 169 14.84 -7.29 7.01
N ALA A 170 13.83 -6.84 6.26
CA ALA A 170 13.84 -6.94 4.81
C ALA A 170 15.02 -6.18 4.19
N LEU A 171 15.31 -4.94 4.65
CA LEU A 171 16.49 -4.20 4.22
C LEU A 171 17.78 -4.95 4.56
N SER A 172 17.88 -5.50 5.77
CA SER A 172 19.09 -6.24 6.19
C SER A 172 19.34 -7.47 5.33
N ILE A 173 18.28 -8.22 5.00
CA ILE A 173 18.33 -9.35 4.06
C ILE A 173 18.78 -8.84 2.69
N TYR A 174 18.16 -7.78 2.17
CA TYR A 174 18.52 -7.19 0.87
C TYR A 174 20.00 -6.79 0.81
N PHE A 175 20.52 -6.05 1.80
CA PHE A 175 21.92 -5.62 1.79
C PHE A 175 22.90 -6.79 1.94
N ASN A 176 22.59 -7.78 2.79
CA ASN A 176 23.43 -8.95 3.00
C ASN A 176 23.45 -9.88 1.77
N GLU A 177 22.29 -10.18 1.17
CA GLU A 177 22.19 -11.03 -0.03
C GLU A 177 22.89 -10.40 -1.24
N ASN A 178 22.81 -9.07 -1.37
CA ASN A 178 23.48 -8.33 -2.43
C ASN A 178 24.94 -7.98 -2.09
N LYS A 179 25.45 -8.39 -0.91
CA LYS A 179 26.82 -8.10 -0.44
C LYS A 179 27.20 -6.62 -0.48
N ILE A 180 26.25 -5.76 -0.14
CA ILE A 180 26.42 -4.30 -0.14
C ILE A 180 26.84 -3.86 1.26
N ILE A 181 28.07 -3.36 1.39
CA ILE A 181 28.55 -2.72 2.62
C ILE A 181 27.97 -1.31 2.70
N LEU A 182 27.29 -1.00 3.80
CA LEU A 182 26.75 0.35 4.01
C LEU A 182 27.87 1.35 4.25
N ASN A 183 28.02 2.29 3.33
CA ASN A 183 28.92 3.44 3.46
C ASN A 183 28.13 4.74 3.66
N LEU A 184 28.86 5.83 3.94
CA LEU A 184 28.23 7.12 4.26
C LEU A 184 27.31 7.63 3.14
N LYS A 185 27.69 7.43 1.88
CA LYS A 185 26.89 7.85 0.73
C LYS A 185 25.54 7.14 0.72
N ILE A 186 25.55 5.81 0.86
CA ILE A 186 24.31 5.01 0.87
C ILE A 186 23.43 5.40 2.05
N CYS A 187 24.00 5.58 3.25
CA CYS A 187 23.24 5.99 4.42
C CYS A 187 22.63 7.40 4.28
N LYS A 188 23.37 8.37 3.75
CA LYS A 188 22.84 9.71 3.44
C LYS A 188 21.72 9.61 2.40
N GLU A 189 21.91 8.85 1.33
CA GLU A 189 20.89 8.64 0.30
C GLU A 189 19.61 8.00 0.86
N LEU A 190 19.72 6.93 1.65
CA LEU A 190 18.57 6.29 2.31
C LEU A 190 17.83 7.29 3.21
N TYR A 191 18.57 8.07 4.01
CA TYR A 191 18.00 9.07 4.90
C TYR A 191 17.20 10.11 4.11
N LEU A 192 17.78 10.65 3.04
CA LEU A 192 17.13 11.62 2.17
C LEU A 192 15.91 11.02 1.45
N MET A 193 16.00 9.79 0.94
CA MET A 193 14.88 9.10 0.29
C MET A 193 13.72 8.82 1.24
N MET A 194 13.99 8.49 2.51
CA MET A 194 12.95 8.36 3.54
C MET A 194 12.26 9.70 3.86
N HIS A 195 12.87 10.83 3.51
CA HIS A 195 12.25 12.16 3.53
C HIS A 195 11.61 12.56 2.19
N GLY A 196 11.61 11.66 1.20
CA GLY A 196 11.06 11.90 -0.13
C GLY A 196 12.02 12.60 -1.09
N ILE A 197 13.24 12.94 -0.63
CA ILE A 197 14.26 13.63 -1.42
C ILE A 197 14.98 12.62 -2.31
N ASN A 198 15.28 13.01 -3.55
CA ASN A 198 15.93 12.14 -4.55
C ASN A 198 15.17 10.84 -4.85
N THR A 199 13.86 10.82 -4.58
CA THR A 199 13.00 9.70 -4.91
C THR A 199 12.51 9.79 -6.36
N LYS A 200 12.37 8.64 -7.01
CA LYS A 200 11.81 8.56 -8.38
C LYS A 200 10.51 7.77 -8.30
N PRO A 201 9.33 8.43 -8.31
CA PRO A 201 8.06 7.71 -8.28
C PRO A 201 8.00 6.69 -9.42
N TYR A 202 7.51 5.49 -9.11
CA TYR A 202 7.48 4.36 -10.04
C TYR A 202 6.63 4.72 -11.27
N LYS A 203 7.12 4.46 -12.49
CA LYS A 203 6.46 4.91 -13.75
C LYS A 203 4.98 4.51 -13.88
N GLU A 204 4.57 3.41 -13.25
CA GLU A 204 3.20 2.91 -13.29
C GLU A 204 2.21 3.74 -12.44
N GLU A 205 2.72 4.57 -11.53
CA GLU A 205 1.96 5.56 -10.77
C GLU A 205 1.28 6.60 -11.67
N TYR A 206 1.82 6.82 -12.88
CA TYR A 206 1.30 7.73 -13.90
C TYR A 206 0.85 7.02 -15.18
N SER A 207 0.55 5.71 -15.12
CA SER A 207 -0.12 5.10 -16.27
C SER A 207 -1.45 5.85 -16.52
N LYS A 208 -1.78 6.14 -17.79
CA LYS A 208 -3.06 6.78 -18.16
C LYS A 208 -4.29 6.03 -17.60
N THR A 209 -4.09 4.76 -17.21
CA THR A 209 -5.07 3.87 -16.58
C THR A 209 -5.28 4.14 -15.08
N LEU A 210 -4.31 4.70 -14.36
CA LEU A 210 -4.33 4.87 -12.90
C LEU A 210 -4.27 6.33 -12.42
N ASN A 211 -4.08 7.30 -13.31
CA ASN A 211 -4.11 8.71 -12.93
C ASN A 211 -5.52 9.13 -12.50
N PRO A 212 -5.73 9.59 -11.24
CA PRO A 212 -7.05 9.90 -10.70
C PRO A 212 -7.77 11.03 -11.47
N ASP A 213 -7.04 12.04 -11.96
CA ASP A 213 -7.62 13.12 -12.76
C ASP A 213 -8.10 12.62 -14.13
N ILE A 214 -7.35 11.70 -14.74
CA ILE A 214 -7.75 11.06 -16.01
C ILE A 214 -8.93 10.10 -15.79
N GLN A 215 -9.00 9.41 -14.66
CA GLN A 215 -10.16 8.60 -14.30
C GLN A 215 -11.40 9.49 -14.05
N MET A 216 -11.24 10.61 -13.36
CA MET A 216 -12.30 11.59 -13.16
C MET A 216 -12.76 12.24 -14.47
N ALA A 217 -11.84 12.56 -15.38
CA ALA A 217 -12.20 13.05 -16.72
C ALA A 217 -12.98 12.02 -17.53
N ARG A 218 -12.68 10.72 -17.38
CA ARG A 218 -13.47 9.64 -18.02
C ARG A 218 -14.87 9.56 -17.44
N ILE A 219 -15.01 9.72 -16.13
CA ILE A 219 -16.31 9.77 -15.43
C ILE A 219 -17.10 10.98 -15.94
N TYR A 220 -16.53 12.20 -15.89
CA TYR A 220 -17.22 13.39 -16.39
C TYR A 220 -17.60 13.30 -17.87
N ARG A 221 -16.72 12.76 -18.73
CA ARG A 221 -17.05 12.54 -20.15
C ARG A 221 -18.23 11.57 -20.33
N SER A 222 -18.29 10.53 -19.52
CA SER A 222 -19.38 9.56 -19.53
C SER A 222 -20.69 10.22 -19.08
N THR A 223 -20.66 10.99 -17.99
CA THR A 223 -21.81 11.76 -17.49
C THR A 223 -22.31 12.77 -18.52
N ILE A 224 -21.43 13.58 -19.11
CA ILE A 224 -21.80 14.56 -20.15
C ILE A 224 -22.46 13.89 -21.36
N LYS A 225 -22.01 12.70 -21.78
CA LYS A 225 -22.59 11.98 -22.92
C LYS A 225 -23.93 11.31 -22.62
N LYS A 226 -24.18 10.93 -21.37
CA LYS A 226 -25.36 10.16 -20.95
C LYS A 226 -26.49 11.05 -20.43
N THR A 227 -26.26 12.33 -20.19
CA THR A 227 -27.25 13.28 -19.66
C THR A 227 -27.69 14.24 -20.76
N GLU A 228 -29.01 14.38 -20.98
CA GLU A 228 -29.57 15.30 -22.00
C GLU A 228 -29.20 16.76 -21.74
N ILE A 229 -29.14 17.18 -20.47
CA ILE A 229 -28.67 18.51 -20.05
C ILE A 229 -27.67 18.32 -18.91
N PRO A 230 -26.37 18.22 -19.21
CA PRO A 230 -25.34 18.04 -18.18
C PRO A 230 -25.16 19.32 -17.35
N ASP A 231 -24.84 19.16 -16.06
CA ASP A 231 -24.52 20.27 -15.16
C ASP A 231 -23.33 21.10 -15.71
N PRO A 232 -23.46 22.43 -15.85
CA PRO A 232 -22.39 23.31 -16.32
C PRO A 232 -21.08 23.17 -15.55
N LEU A 233 -21.15 22.92 -14.24
CA LEU A 233 -19.96 22.75 -13.38
C LEU A 233 -19.19 21.46 -13.72
N ILE A 234 -19.90 20.41 -14.16
CA ILE A 234 -19.29 19.15 -14.62
C ILE A 234 -18.60 19.35 -15.96
N ILE A 235 -19.22 20.11 -16.87
CA ILE A 235 -18.64 20.46 -18.17
C ILE A 235 -17.38 21.32 -17.98
N GLU A 236 -17.45 22.31 -17.10
CA GLU A 236 -16.31 23.18 -16.76
C GLU A 236 -15.13 22.37 -16.20
N LYS A 237 -15.37 21.51 -15.20
CA LYS A 237 -14.33 20.66 -14.61
C LYS A 237 -13.76 19.65 -15.61
N TYR A 238 -14.59 19.07 -16.49
CA TYR A 238 -14.11 18.20 -17.56
C TYR A 238 -13.16 18.94 -18.52
N ASN A 239 -13.58 20.12 -18.99
CA ASN A 239 -12.78 20.93 -19.91
C ASN A 239 -11.49 21.42 -19.25
N GLU A 240 -11.51 21.78 -17.96
CA GLU A 240 -10.32 22.15 -17.20
C GLU A 240 -9.30 21.00 -17.16
N ILE A 241 -9.75 19.78 -16.85
CA ILE A 241 -8.88 18.59 -16.80
C ILE A 241 -8.31 18.26 -18.18
N ILE A 242 -9.13 18.31 -19.24
CA ILE A 242 -8.69 18.02 -20.61
C ILE A 242 -7.71 19.09 -21.11
N ASN A 243 -8.00 20.38 -20.91
CA ASN A 243 -7.14 21.48 -21.32
C ASN A 243 -5.80 21.51 -20.57
N ASN A 244 -5.79 21.11 -19.30
CA ASN A 244 -4.56 20.91 -18.53
C ASN A 244 -3.80 19.66 -18.97
N SER A 245 -4.49 18.68 -19.56
CA SER A 245 -3.88 17.46 -20.08
C SER A 245 -3.26 17.58 -21.47
N ASP A 246 -3.76 18.48 -22.32
CA ASP A 246 -3.23 18.72 -23.67
C ASP A 246 -2.03 19.69 -23.69
N LYS A 247 -1.80 20.46 -22.62
CA LYS A 247 -0.56 21.24 -22.41
C LYS A 247 0.68 20.39 -22.06
N LYS A 248 0.63 19.06 -22.27
CA LYS A 248 1.62 18.07 -21.82
C LYS A 248 2.93 18.00 -22.62
N THR A 249 3.20 18.91 -23.55
CA THR A 249 4.57 19.16 -24.04
C THR A 249 5.36 20.11 -23.13
N HIS A 250 4.70 21.00 -22.37
CA HIS A 250 5.37 21.94 -21.46
C HIS A 250 5.45 21.46 -20.00
N LEU A 251 4.78 20.36 -19.64
CA LEU A 251 4.84 19.79 -18.29
C LEU A 251 6.20 19.14 -17.95
N ARG A 252 7.03 18.80 -18.95
CA ARG A 252 8.43 18.42 -18.69
C ARG A 252 9.21 19.56 -18.03
N GLN A 253 8.97 20.81 -18.43
CA GLN A 253 9.67 21.98 -17.87
C GLN A 253 9.03 22.48 -16.56
N LYS A 254 7.70 22.35 -16.40
CA LYS A 254 7.04 22.72 -15.13
C LYS A 254 7.16 21.67 -14.02
N LEU A 255 7.46 20.40 -14.32
CA LEU A 255 7.75 19.39 -13.30
C LEU A 255 9.11 19.62 -12.62
N ASP A 256 10.10 20.12 -13.34
CA ASP A 256 11.36 20.60 -12.73
C ASP A 256 11.11 21.80 -11.79
N HIS A 257 10.07 22.61 -12.10
CA HIS A 257 9.72 23.78 -11.30
C HIS A 257 8.73 23.50 -10.15
N ASN A 258 7.86 22.48 -10.26
CA ASN A 258 6.98 22.03 -9.17
C ASN A 258 7.64 21.02 -8.22
N GLN A 259 8.74 20.38 -8.63
CA GLN A 259 9.69 19.75 -7.71
C GLN A 259 10.33 20.77 -6.75
N GLN A 260 10.34 22.06 -7.12
CA GLN A 260 10.77 23.17 -6.26
C GLN A 260 9.62 23.86 -5.50
N LYS A 261 8.34 23.69 -5.88
CA LYS A 261 7.21 24.47 -5.32
C LYS A 261 6.33 23.74 -4.29
N HIS A 262 6.45 22.42 -4.13
CA HIS A 262 5.89 21.71 -2.96
C HIS A 262 6.92 21.54 -1.83
N SER A 263 7.89 22.46 -1.73
CA SER A 263 8.71 22.63 -0.52
C SER A 263 7.98 23.49 0.52
N SER A 264 6.79 23.07 0.96
CA SER A 264 6.58 23.17 2.40
C SER A 264 7.50 22.09 2.97
N PRO A 265 8.62 22.43 3.64
CA PRO A 265 9.53 21.41 4.12
C PRO A 265 8.71 20.55 5.06
N VAL A 266 8.46 19.29 4.70
CA VAL A 266 8.13 18.32 5.74
C VAL A 266 9.35 18.38 6.64
N PRO A 267 9.22 18.86 7.89
CA PRO A 267 10.37 19.06 8.74
C PRO A 267 11.10 17.73 8.82
N PHE A 268 12.42 17.75 8.63
CA PHE A 268 13.18 16.52 8.72
C PHE A 268 12.92 15.87 10.09
N HIS A 269 12.71 14.56 10.07
CA HIS A 269 12.37 13.77 11.24
C HIS A 269 13.59 12.97 11.69
N CYS A 270 13.68 12.75 13.01
CA CYS A 270 14.73 11.89 13.57
C CYS A 270 14.48 10.41 13.28
N TYR A 271 13.22 9.99 13.08
CA TYR A 271 12.86 8.58 12.96
C TYR A 271 13.57 7.81 11.82
N PRO A 272 13.75 8.37 10.60
CA PRO A 272 14.59 7.73 9.58
C PRO A 272 16.04 7.48 10.01
N PHE A 273 16.61 8.33 10.86
CA PHE A 273 17.93 8.10 11.43
C PHE A 273 17.91 6.91 12.38
N THR A 274 16.89 6.78 13.25
CA THR A 274 16.66 5.61 14.10
C THR A 274 16.62 4.31 13.29
N LEU A 275 15.91 4.31 12.16
CA LEU A 275 15.81 3.16 11.26
C LEU A 275 17.16 2.77 10.64
N ILE A 276 17.95 3.75 10.20
CA ILE A 276 19.28 3.48 9.65
C ILE A 276 20.19 2.90 10.74
N LEU A 277 20.15 3.40 11.97
CA LEU A 277 20.92 2.83 13.09
C LEU A 277 20.52 1.38 13.37
N LYS A 278 19.21 1.07 13.41
CA LYS A 278 18.73 -0.32 13.53
C LYS A 278 19.24 -1.21 12.39
N LEU A 279 19.34 -0.68 11.17
CA LEU A 279 19.89 -1.40 10.02
C LEU A 279 21.41 -1.65 10.19
N LEU A 280 22.19 -0.65 10.59
CA LEU A 280 23.65 -0.79 10.82
C LEU A 280 23.98 -1.86 11.87
N LEU A 281 23.12 -2.05 12.87
CA LEU A 281 23.28 -3.16 13.82
C LEU A 281 23.21 -4.54 13.14
N LYS A 282 22.45 -4.69 12.05
CA LYS A 282 22.18 -5.98 11.37
C LYS A 282 23.02 -6.26 10.13
N VAL A 283 23.75 -5.28 9.60
CA VAL A 283 24.55 -5.42 8.36
C VAL A 283 25.99 -4.95 8.56
N GLU A 284 26.84 -5.22 7.57
CA GLU A 284 28.18 -4.66 7.49
C GLU A 284 28.17 -3.20 7.05
N PHE A 285 29.03 -2.39 7.65
CA PHE A 285 29.13 -0.96 7.35
C PHE A 285 30.55 -0.44 7.61
N THR A 286 30.91 0.69 7.00
CA THR A 286 32.23 1.28 7.22
C THR A 286 32.31 1.99 8.57
N PRO A 287 33.38 1.81 9.38
CA PRO A 287 33.42 2.25 10.78
C PRO A 287 33.15 3.75 11.01
N GLU A 288 33.45 4.60 10.03
CA GLU A 288 33.24 6.03 10.10
C GLU A 288 31.78 6.48 9.88
N VAL A 289 30.92 5.60 9.36
CA VAL A 289 29.51 5.89 9.05
C VAL A 289 28.74 6.46 10.24
N PRO A 290 28.75 5.85 11.44
CA PRO A 290 27.87 6.29 12.52
C PRO A 290 28.15 7.75 12.91
N VAL A 291 29.43 8.09 13.09
CA VAL A 291 29.86 9.43 13.51
C VAL A 291 29.55 10.47 12.43
N LYS A 292 29.93 10.18 11.17
CA LYS A 292 29.70 11.12 10.06
C LYS A 292 28.22 11.26 9.72
N LEU A 293 27.42 10.21 9.90
CA LEU A 293 25.98 10.27 9.74
C LEU A 293 25.34 11.12 10.83
N LEU A 294 25.73 10.96 12.10
CA LEU A 294 25.26 11.81 13.19
C LEU A 294 25.59 13.29 12.94
N GLN A 295 26.83 13.60 12.51
CA GLN A 295 27.23 14.96 12.13
C GLN A 295 26.34 15.53 11.02
N PHE A 296 26.07 14.75 9.98
CA PHE A 296 25.16 15.14 8.90
C PHE A 296 23.74 15.47 9.43
N ILE A 297 23.20 14.64 10.32
CA ILE A 297 21.85 14.84 10.89
C ILE A 297 21.78 16.11 11.75
N VAL A 298 22.78 16.33 12.60
CA VAL A 298 22.79 17.48 13.53
C VAL A 298 23.15 18.77 12.83
N MET A 299 24.24 18.77 12.05
CA MET A 299 24.84 19.99 11.50
C MET A 299 24.23 20.38 10.16
N GLU A 300 23.99 19.42 9.26
CA GLU A 300 23.48 19.72 7.91
C GLU A 300 21.94 19.69 7.88
N CYS A 301 21.29 18.75 8.57
CA CYS A 301 19.83 18.67 8.60
C CYS A 301 19.19 19.48 9.76
N GLY A 302 19.97 19.95 10.73
CA GLY A 302 19.48 20.75 11.86
C GLY A 302 18.58 19.98 12.84
N ILE A 303 18.71 18.65 12.92
CA ILE A 303 17.83 17.82 13.74
C ILE A 303 18.53 17.46 15.04
N LYS A 304 17.82 17.62 16.15
CA LYS A 304 18.24 17.08 17.43
C LYS A 304 17.80 15.61 17.54
N PRO A 305 18.73 14.65 17.66
CA PRO A 305 18.35 13.25 17.81
C PRO A 305 17.60 13.00 19.12
N ASP A 306 16.61 12.12 19.08
CA ASP A 306 15.85 11.71 20.26
C ASP A 306 16.62 10.68 21.11
N LYS A 307 16.13 10.42 22.34
CA LYS A 307 16.78 9.47 23.25
C LYS A 307 16.92 8.06 22.64
N PRO A 308 15.88 7.49 21.99
CA PRO A 308 16.00 6.19 21.34
C PRO A 308 17.09 6.15 20.26
N SER A 309 17.21 7.20 19.44
CA SER A 309 18.21 7.23 18.37
C SER A 309 19.63 7.27 18.91
N LEU A 310 19.93 8.07 19.94
CA LEU A 310 21.30 8.09 20.46
C LEU A 310 21.64 6.83 21.28
N SER A 311 20.66 6.18 21.94
CA SER A 311 20.90 4.87 22.57
C SER A 311 21.30 3.82 21.52
N LEU A 312 20.62 3.79 20.37
CA LEU A 312 21.01 2.95 19.25
C LEU A 312 22.38 3.35 18.67
N MET A 313 22.67 4.65 18.60
CA MET A 313 23.96 5.16 18.16
C MET A 313 25.10 4.65 19.06
N GLY A 314 24.93 4.64 20.39
CA GLY A 314 25.90 4.05 21.31
C GLY A 314 26.17 2.58 21.02
N GLN A 315 25.12 1.78 20.76
CA GLN A 315 25.28 0.37 20.38
C GLN A 315 26.03 0.20 19.06
N VAL A 316 25.73 1.02 18.05
CA VAL A 316 26.41 0.99 16.75
C VAL A 316 27.88 1.38 16.90
N LEU A 317 28.21 2.37 17.73
CA LEU A 317 29.59 2.79 17.99
C LEU A 317 30.42 1.68 18.67
N ARG A 318 29.84 0.98 19.65
CA ARG A 318 30.49 -0.19 20.29
C ARG A 318 30.80 -1.29 19.27
N LYS A 319 29.92 -1.55 18.30
CA LYS A 319 30.17 -2.49 17.20
C LYS A 319 31.39 -2.10 16.34
N THR A 320 31.77 -0.82 16.34
CA THR A 320 32.98 -0.32 15.65
C THR A 320 34.20 -0.16 16.56
N GLY A 321 34.11 -0.51 17.84
CA GLY A 321 35.18 -0.32 18.82
C GLY A 321 35.37 1.12 19.29
N ASN A 322 34.36 1.99 19.13
CA ASN A 322 34.40 3.39 19.54
C ASN A 322 33.70 3.60 20.89
N ASP A 323 34.17 2.89 21.91
CA ASP A 323 33.52 2.80 23.21
C ASP A 323 33.52 4.13 23.98
N SER A 324 34.59 4.92 23.86
CA SER A 324 34.69 6.23 24.51
C SER A 324 33.58 7.20 24.07
N MET A 325 33.26 7.21 22.77
CA MET A 325 32.17 8.03 22.24
C MET A 325 30.80 7.47 22.62
N ALA A 326 30.64 6.14 22.66
CA ALA A 326 29.42 5.50 23.12
C ALA A 326 29.12 5.84 24.59
N ASP A 327 30.13 5.79 25.44
CA ASP A 327 30.00 6.10 26.87
C ASP A 327 29.75 7.60 27.11
N MET A 328 30.33 8.48 26.29
CA MET A 328 29.99 9.91 26.31
C MET A 328 28.51 10.14 25.99
N LEU A 329 27.96 9.46 24.97
CA LEU A 329 26.54 9.54 24.64
C LEU A 329 25.69 9.02 25.80
N ASP A 330 26.03 7.88 26.39
CA ASP A 330 25.28 7.31 27.53
C ASP A 330 25.32 8.23 28.77
N ASN A 331 26.42 8.94 29.02
CA ASN A 331 26.54 9.89 30.13
C ASN A 331 25.73 11.17 29.92
N LEU A 332 25.62 11.65 28.67
CA LEU A 332 24.72 12.75 28.31
C LEU A 332 23.24 12.41 28.54
N TYR A 333 22.89 11.13 28.76
CA TYR A 333 21.53 10.67 29.05
C TYR A 333 21.21 10.43 30.51
N LYS A 334 22.22 10.21 31.34
CA LYS A 334 22.05 9.99 32.79
C LYS A 334 21.99 11.32 33.58
N ALA A 335 22.51 12.40 32.99
CA ALA A 335 22.33 13.78 33.46
C ALA A 335 21.03 14.38 32.92
#